data_AF-A0A0Q7X5J8-F1
#
_entry.id   AF-A0A0Q7X5J8-F1
#
_cell.length_a   1.000
_cell.length_b   1.000
_cell.length_c   1.000
_cell.angle_alpha   90.00
_cell.angle_beta   90.00
_cell.angle_gamma   90.00
#
_symmetry.space_group_name_H-M   'P 1'
#
loop_
_entity.id
_entity.type
_entity.pdbx_description
1 polymer ?
#
loop_
_entity_poly.entity_id
_entity_poly.type
_entity_poly.pdbx_seq_one_letter_code
_entity_poly.pdbx_strand_id
1 'polypeptide(L)'
;MTQEKMNSDVLVRISHMSLWILLATILYVGSAMLVLLLGDPETAARGRLALVMLPVFNAIAFGALLSKSGKAKCARSPQMRAVMNDELRQMALSKGYRNGFFATLVTTVVASLIVALSGVEKAPAVIMVLVITVGVSTMLASVLYHDR
;
A
#
# COMPACT_ATOMS: atom_id res chain seq x y z
N MET A 1 -6.92 18.97 -31.36
CA MET A 1 -6.84 17.61 -30.75
C MET A 1 -6.22 17.66 -29.34
N THR A 2 -6.58 18.61 -28.49
CA THR A 2 -5.50 19.44 -27.87
C THR A 2 -5.56 19.73 -26.36
N GLN A 3 -6.46 19.16 -25.56
CA GLN A 3 -6.40 19.37 -24.10
C GLN A 3 -6.91 18.16 -23.31
N GLU A 4 -8.01 17.57 -23.77
CA GLU A 4 -8.67 16.43 -23.13
C GLU A 4 -7.79 15.16 -23.08
N LYS A 5 -6.98 14.92 -24.12
CA LYS A 5 -6.10 13.74 -24.21
C LYS A 5 -4.93 13.77 -23.23
N MET A 6 -4.38 14.96 -22.97
CA MET A 6 -3.23 15.15 -22.07
C MET A 6 -3.62 14.95 -20.60
N ASN A 7 -4.88 15.26 -20.24
CA ASN A 7 -5.38 15.11 -18.89
C ASN A 7 -5.54 13.64 -18.47
N SER A 8 -5.97 12.75 -19.39
CA SER A 8 -6.22 11.34 -19.07
C SER A 8 -4.95 10.55 -18.70
N ASP A 9 -3.86 10.70 -19.46
CA ASP A 9 -2.61 9.98 -19.17
C ASP A 9 -1.96 10.45 -17.86
N VAL A 10 -2.08 11.75 -17.53
CA VAL A 10 -1.60 12.31 -16.27
C VAL A 10 -2.39 11.75 -15.08
N LEU A 11 -3.72 11.65 -15.21
CA LEU A 11 -4.59 11.07 -14.18
C LEU A 11 -4.24 9.61 -13.89
N VAL A 12 -3.98 8.79 -14.92
CA VAL A 12 -3.59 7.38 -14.74
C VAL A 12 -2.25 7.27 -14.02
N ARG A 13 -1.25 8.09 -14.39
CA ARG A 13 0.06 8.08 -13.70
C ARG A 13 -0.07 8.51 -12.24
N ILE A 14 -0.80 9.57 -11.96
CA ILE A 14 -1.03 10.04 -10.58
C ILE A 14 -1.73 8.96 -9.76
N SER A 15 -2.73 8.31 -10.34
CA SER A 15 -3.46 7.21 -9.70
C SER A 15 -2.56 6.00 -9.41
N HIS A 16 -1.65 5.62 -10.31
CA HIS A 16 -0.71 4.53 -10.05
C HIS A 16 0.32 4.90 -8.98
N MET A 17 0.85 6.13 -9.00
CA MET A 17 1.78 6.59 -7.97
C MET A 17 1.11 6.75 -6.59
N SER A 18 -0.16 7.17 -6.52
CA SER A 18 -0.88 7.26 -5.25
C SER A 18 -1.09 5.89 -4.60
N LEU A 19 -1.31 4.83 -5.39
CA LEU A 19 -1.35 3.45 -4.90
C LEU A 19 -0.01 3.00 -4.32
N TRP A 20 1.12 3.36 -4.97
CA TRP A 20 2.46 3.08 -4.43
C TRP A 20 2.73 3.81 -3.11
N ILE A 21 2.31 5.07 -3.00
CA ILE A 21 2.44 5.83 -1.76
C ILE A 21 1.58 5.21 -0.66
N LEU A 22 0.32 4.87 -0.96
CA LEU A 22 -0.55 4.22 0.00
C LEU A 22 0.06 2.91 0.52
N LEU A 23 0.61 2.09 -0.38
CA LEU A 23 1.34 0.88 -0.02
C LEU A 23 2.54 1.19 0.90
N ALA A 24 3.36 2.17 0.54
CA ALA A 24 4.52 2.58 1.33
C ALA A 24 4.11 3.08 2.73
N THR A 25 3.05 3.89 2.82
CA THR A 25 2.51 4.37 4.11
C THR A 25 2.02 3.22 4.97
N ILE A 26 1.31 2.25 4.41
CA ILE A 26 0.82 1.07 5.16
C ILE A 26 1.99 0.26 5.71
N LEU A 27 3.01 -0.01 4.88
CA LEU A 27 4.21 -0.74 5.33
C LEU A 27 4.99 0.04 6.39
N TYR A 28 5.10 1.35 6.23
CA TYR A 28 5.75 2.24 7.20
C TYR A 28 5.02 2.21 8.55
N VAL A 29 3.70 2.38 8.55
CA VAL A 29 2.89 2.38 9.77
C VAL A 29 2.89 1.00 10.44
N GLY A 30 2.70 -0.06 9.65
CA GLY A 30 2.71 -1.42 10.15
C GLY A 30 4.04 -1.78 10.81
N SER A 31 5.17 -1.49 10.15
CA SER A 31 6.50 -1.73 10.72
C SER A 31 6.76 -0.88 11.98
N ALA A 32 6.40 0.41 11.98
CA ALA A 32 6.53 1.27 13.16
C ALA A 32 5.71 0.75 14.35
N MET A 33 4.49 0.26 14.11
CA MET A 33 3.65 -0.37 15.14
C MET A 33 4.24 -1.68 15.64
N LEU A 34 4.83 -2.52 14.78
CA LEU A 34 5.49 -3.75 15.22
C LEU A 34 6.72 -3.45 16.09
N VAL A 35 7.54 -2.47 15.71
CA VAL A 35 8.67 -2.01 16.54
C VAL A 35 8.19 -1.46 17.88
N LEU A 36 7.08 -0.72 17.89
CA LEU A 36 6.47 -0.21 19.12
C LEU A 36 5.98 -1.31 20.06
N LEU A 37 5.44 -2.41 19.51
CA LEU A 37 4.80 -3.47 20.28
C LEU A 37 5.77 -4.55 20.74
N LEU A 38 6.76 -4.89 19.91
CA LEU A 38 7.72 -5.98 20.15
C LEU A 38 9.09 -5.51 20.64
N GLY A 39 9.39 -4.22 20.49
CA GLY A 39 10.70 -3.68 20.83
C GLY A 39 10.90 -3.41 22.31
N ASP A 40 12.15 -3.49 22.76
CA ASP A 40 12.61 -2.97 24.05
C ASP A 40 12.28 -1.48 24.23
N PRO A 41 12.24 -0.93 25.46
CA PRO A 41 11.80 0.44 25.72
C PRO A 41 12.46 1.51 24.84
N GLU A 42 13.75 1.38 24.53
CA GLU A 42 14.46 2.31 23.65
C GLU A 42 13.99 2.19 22.19
N THR A 43 13.81 0.98 21.67
CA THR A 43 13.33 0.75 20.31
C THR A 43 11.85 1.10 20.15
N ALA A 44 11.04 0.85 21.17
CA ALA A 44 9.65 1.26 21.21
C ALA A 44 9.52 2.79 21.14
N ALA A 45 10.41 3.55 21.77
CA ALA A 45 10.47 5.01 21.63
C ALA A 45 10.74 5.45 20.18
N ARG A 46 11.61 4.74 19.46
CA ARG A 46 11.84 4.98 18.01
C ARG A 46 10.58 4.67 17.19
N GLY A 47 9.85 3.60 17.53
CA GLY A 47 8.55 3.29 16.93
C GLY A 47 7.53 4.43 17.13
N ARG A 48 7.45 5.00 18.34
CA ARG A 48 6.60 6.19 18.59
C ARG A 48 7.02 7.39 17.77
N LEU A 49 8.33 7.67 17.70
CA LEU A 49 8.85 8.78 16.92
C LEU A 49 8.55 8.61 15.43
N ALA A 50 8.66 7.40 14.90
CA ALA A 50 8.29 7.09 13.51
C ALA A 50 6.80 7.39 13.24
N LEU A 51 5.91 7.02 14.17
CA LEU A 51 4.48 7.34 14.04
C LEU A 51 4.18 8.84 14.11
N VAL A 52 4.91 9.58 14.95
CA VAL A 52 4.80 11.05 15.01
C VAL A 52 5.31 11.70 13.71
N MET A 53 6.32 11.11 13.06
CA MET A 53 6.88 11.57 11.79
C MET A 53 6.05 11.20 10.56
N LEU A 54 4.91 10.51 10.74
CA LEU A 54 4.03 10.10 9.65
C LEU A 54 3.56 11.26 8.75
N PRO A 55 3.18 12.44 9.26
CA PRO A 55 2.83 13.58 8.41
C PRO A 55 4.00 14.05 7.55
N VAL A 56 5.23 14.04 8.10
CA VAL A 56 6.45 14.41 7.38
C VAL A 56 6.75 13.39 6.28
N PHE A 57 6.65 12.10 6.60
CA PHE A 57 6.79 11.03 5.61
C PHE A 57 5.79 11.19 4.46
N ASN A 58 4.50 11.42 4.78
CA ASN A 58 3.48 11.65 3.77
C ASN A 58 3.77 12.91 2.94
N ALA A 59 4.19 14.02 3.57
CA ALA A 59 4.55 15.24 2.84
C ALA A 59 5.69 15.02 1.84
N ILE A 60 6.73 14.27 2.23
CA ILE A 60 7.85 13.90 1.34
C ILE A 60 7.35 13.00 0.19
N ALA A 61 6.52 12.01 0.50
CA ALA A 61 5.94 11.11 -0.49
C ALA A 61 5.07 11.88 -1.51
N PHE A 62 4.23 12.80 -1.03
CA PHE A 62 3.43 13.69 -1.88
C PHE A 62 4.31 14.64 -2.70
N GLY A 63 5.36 15.23 -2.12
CA GLY A 63 6.31 16.07 -2.85
C GLY A 63 7.00 15.34 -4.00
N ALA A 64 7.33 14.05 -3.79
CA ALA A 64 7.91 13.20 -4.83
C ALA A 64 6.94 12.93 -6.00
N LEU A 65 5.62 12.99 -5.79
CA LEU A 65 4.61 12.91 -6.86
C LEU A 65 4.72 14.07 -7.83
N LEU A 66 4.88 15.29 -7.29
CA LEU A 66 4.85 16.52 -8.07
C LEU A 66 6.08 16.66 -8.99
N SER A 67 7.20 16.02 -8.62
CA SER A 67 8.47 16.10 -9.36
C SER A 67 8.51 15.25 -10.66
N LYS A 68 7.71 14.17 -10.78
CA LYS A 68 7.79 13.21 -11.91
C LYS A 68 6.78 13.43 -13.05
N SER A 69 6.45 14.68 -13.36
CA SER A 69 5.65 15.03 -14.55
C SER A 69 6.51 14.94 -15.83
N GLY A 70 6.43 13.81 -16.54
CA GLY A 70 7.18 13.56 -17.78
C GLY A 70 6.28 13.03 -18.89
N LYS A 71 6.46 13.60 -20.09
CA LYS A 71 5.63 13.49 -21.31
C LYS A 71 5.20 12.05 -21.67
N ALA A 72 3.89 11.83 -21.73
CA ALA A 72 3.30 10.59 -22.24
C ALA A 72 3.31 10.58 -23.79
N LYS A 73 3.77 9.46 -24.40
CA LYS A 73 3.62 9.18 -25.83
C LYS A 73 2.29 8.44 -26.04
N CYS A 74 1.48 8.91 -26.99
CA CYS A 74 0.13 8.41 -27.24
C CYS A 74 0.02 7.68 -28.58
N ALA A 75 -0.51 6.45 -28.58
CA ALA A 75 -0.90 5.69 -29.77
C ALA A 75 -2.17 4.85 -29.47
N ARG A 76 -3.30 5.50 -29.12
CA ARG A 76 -4.70 4.99 -29.18
C ARG A 76 -5.67 6.11 -28.80
N SER A 77 -6.96 5.98 -29.09
CA SER A 77 -7.97 6.98 -28.69
C SER A 77 -8.12 7.00 -27.15
N PRO A 78 -8.10 8.19 -26.51
CA PRO A 78 -8.10 8.31 -25.05
C PRO A 78 -9.35 7.76 -24.37
N GLN A 79 -10.53 7.90 -25.00
CA GLN A 79 -11.77 7.34 -24.44
C GLN A 79 -11.72 5.81 -24.34
N MET A 80 -11.23 5.15 -25.39
CA MET A 80 -11.10 3.69 -25.39
C MET A 80 -10.04 3.21 -24.38
N ARG A 81 -8.98 4.00 -24.17
CA ARG A 81 -7.96 3.71 -23.15
C ARG A 81 -8.50 3.87 -21.73
N ALA A 82 -9.33 4.88 -21.47
CA ALA A 82 -9.95 5.09 -20.18
C ALA A 82 -10.89 3.93 -19.81
N VAL A 83 -11.76 3.49 -20.73
CA VAL A 83 -12.66 2.34 -20.51
C VAL A 83 -11.86 1.04 -20.31
N MET A 84 -10.87 0.78 -21.17
CA MET A 84 -10.03 -0.42 -21.05
C MET A 84 -9.24 -0.44 -19.73
N ASN A 85 -8.75 0.72 -19.27
CA ASN A 85 -8.09 0.83 -17.96
C ASN A 85 -9.07 0.57 -16.81
N ASP A 86 -10.32 0.97 -16.91
CA ASP A 86 -11.30 0.77 -15.84
C ASP A 86 -11.65 -0.72 -15.67
N GLU A 87 -11.87 -1.42 -16.77
CA GLU A 87 -12.09 -2.88 -16.78
C GLU A 87 -10.88 -3.65 -16.24
N LEU A 88 -9.67 -3.28 -16.67
CA LEU A 88 -8.42 -3.88 -16.17
C LEU A 88 -8.24 -3.62 -14.68
N ARG A 89 -8.58 -2.41 -14.20
CA ARG A 89 -8.53 -2.05 -12.78
C ARG A 89 -9.53 -2.84 -11.95
N GLN A 90 -10.76 -3.03 -12.42
CA GLN A 90 -11.75 -3.85 -11.71
C GLN A 90 -11.29 -5.31 -11.60
N MET A 91 -10.71 -5.87 -12.66
CA MET A 91 -10.12 -7.22 -12.62
C MET A 91 -8.91 -7.30 -11.67
N ALA A 92 -8.02 -6.29 -11.69
CA ALA A 92 -6.87 -6.21 -10.79
C ALA A 92 -7.31 -6.11 -9.32
N LEU A 93 -8.36 -5.32 -9.05
CA LEU A 93 -8.98 -5.15 -7.74
C LEU A 93 -9.57 -6.46 -7.22
N SER A 94 -10.33 -7.18 -8.05
CA SER A 94 -10.90 -8.48 -7.69
C SER A 94 -9.81 -9.50 -7.31
N LYS A 95 -8.75 -9.61 -8.13
CA LYS A 95 -7.58 -10.45 -7.81
C LYS A 95 -6.87 -9.97 -6.54
N GLY A 96 -6.73 -8.66 -6.38
CA GLY A 96 -6.15 -8.02 -5.20
C GLY A 96 -6.90 -8.40 -3.93
N TYR A 97 -8.22 -8.25 -3.91
CA TYR A 97 -9.05 -8.63 -2.77
C TYR A 97 -8.91 -10.09 -2.41
N ARG A 98 -8.96 -10.98 -3.42
CA ARG A 98 -8.80 -12.42 -3.20
C ARG A 98 -7.44 -12.74 -2.58
N ASN A 99 -6.37 -12.16 -3.12
CA ASN A 99 -5.01 -12.39 -2.62
C ASN A 99 -4.82 -11.81 -1.21
N GLY A 100 -5.33 -10.61 -0.95
CA GLY A 100 -5.31 -9.99 0.38
C GLY A 100 -6.09 -10.80 1.41
N PHE A 101 -7.25 -11.33 1.04
CA PHE A 101 -8.06 -12.21 1.89
C PHE A 101 -7.30 -13.50 2.25
N PHE A 102 -6.74 -14.20 1.25
CA PHE A 102 -5.93 -15.39 1.52
C PHE A 102 -4.69 -15.10 2.36
N ALA A 103 -4.00 -13.99 2.08
CA ALA A 103 -2.84 -13.56 2.87
C ALA A 103 -3.23 -13.28 4.33
N THR A 104 -4.36 -12.62 4.56
CA THR A 104 -4.93 -12.36 5.90
C THR A 104 -5.19 -13.66 6.64
N LEU A 105 -5.85 -14.64 6.00
CA LEU A 105 -6.15 -15.94 6.61
C LEU A 105 -4.88 -16.70 6.98
N VAL A 106 -3.94 -16.85 6.04
CA VAL A 106 -2.67 -17.53 6.27
C VAL A 106 -1.87 -16.83 7.37
N THR A 107 -1.81 -15.50 7.33
CA THR A 107 -1.09 -14.70 8.34
C THR A 107 -1.73 -14.86 9.71
N THR A 108 -3.05 -14.91 9.82
CA THR A 108 -3.73 -15.10 11.12
C THR A 108 -3.36 -16.44 11.73
N VAL A 109 -3.34 -17.51 10.95
CA VAL A 109 -2.97 -18.86 11.42
C VAL A 109 -1.50 -18.92 11.81
N VAL A 110 -0.61 -18.43 10.94
CA VAL A 110 0.84 -18.48 11.18
C VAL A 110 1.23 -17.57 12.35
N ALA A 111 0.72 -16.33 12.39
CA ALA A 111 1.02 -15.38 13.45
C ALA A 111 0.47 -15.84 14.80
N SER A 112 -0.73 -16.42 14.86
CA SER A 112 -1.27 -16.93 16.13
C SER A 112 -0.40 -18.04 16.72
N LEU A 113 0.09 -18.96 15.90
CA LEU A 113 0.99 -20.03 16.34
C LEU A 113 2.34 -19.48 16.83
N ILE A 114 2.97 -18.58 16.06
CA ILE A 114 4.26 -17.97 16.43
C ILE A 114 4.11 -17.20 17.75
N VAL A 115 3.07 -16.37 17.85
CA VAL A 115 2.86 -15.51 19.01
C VAL A 115 2.55 -16.34 20.26
N ALA A 116 1.74 -17.40 20.14
CA ALA A 116 1.45 -18.32 21.24
C ALA A 116 2.72 -19.00 21.80
N LEU A 117 3.69 -19.33 20.94
CA LEU A 117 4.96 -19.93 21.35
C LEU A 117 5.97 -18.92 21.91
N SER A 118 5.83 -17.64 21.57
CA SER A 118 6.80 -16.59 21.90
C SER A 118 6.61 -15.94 23.28
N GLY A 119 5.45 -16.13 23.93
CA GLY A 119 5.16 -15.51 25.24
C GLY A 119 5.00 -13.99 25.23
N VAL A 120 4.74 -13.38 24.07
CA VAL A 120 4.57 -11.92 23.94
C VAL A 120 3.32 -11.43 24.68
N GLU A 121 3.48 -10.56 25.67
CA GLU A 121 2.37 -10.02 26.48
C GLU A 121 1.31 -9.29 25.64
N LYS A 122 1.73 -8.61 24.57
CA LYS A 122 0.86 -7.84 23.66
C LYS A 122 0.41 -8.66 22.45
N ALA A 123 0.29 -9.97 22.62
CA ALA A 123 -0.03 -10.92 21.56
C ALA A 123 -1.20 -10.50 20.65
N PRO A 124 -2.38 -10.10 21.17
CA PRO A 124 -3.52 -9.72 20.32
C PRO A 124 -3.24 -8.51 19.44
N ALA A 125 -2.54 -7.50 19.99
CA ALA A 125 -2.20 -6.28 19.25
C ALA A 125 -1.22 -6.57 18.11
N VAL A 126 -0.21 -7.41 18.37
CA VAL A 126 0.79 -7.81 17.37
C VAL A 126 0.13 -8.57 16.22
N ILE A 127 -0.76 -9.53 16.53
CA ILE A 127 -1.49 -10.30 15.52
C ILE A 127 -2.35 -9.37 14.66
N MET A 128 -3.11 -8.46 15.27
CA MET A 128 -3.95 -7.51 14.52
C MET A 128 -3.11 -6.64 13.56
N VAL A 129 -1.99 -6.09 14.03
CA VAL A 129 -1.10 -5.27 13.19
C VAL A 129 -0.51 -6.08 12.04
N LEU A 130 -0.04 -7.30 12.30
CA LEU A 130 0.49 -8.19 11.25
C LEU A 130 -0.57 -8.50 10.20
N VAL A 131 -1.75 -8.93 10.63
CA VAL A 131 -2.82 -9.36 9.74
C VAL A 131 -3.30 -8.21 8.86
N ILE A 132 -3.53 -7.02 9.42
CA ILE A 132 -3.94 -5.84 8.66
C ILE A 132 -2.82 -5.41 7.70
N THR A 133 -1.58 -5.32 8.18
CA THR A 133 -0.46 -4.85 7.36
C THR A 133 -0.22 -5.80 6.19
N VAL A 134 -0.13 -7.11 6.43
CA VAL A 134 0.11 -8.11 5.38
C VAL A 134 -1.09 -8.20 4.44
N GLY A 135 -2.32 -8.22 4.96
CA GLY A 135 -3.53 -8.30 4.14
C GLY A 135 -3.66 -7.13 3.18
N VAL A 136 -3.58 -5.89 3.69
CA VAL A 136 -3.75 -4.69 2.86
C VAL A 136 -2.55 -4.47 1.94
N SER A 137 -1.32 -4.71 2.40
CA SER A 137 -0.14 -4.60 1.54
C SER A 137 -0.15 -5.62 0.41
N THR A 138 -0.56 -6.87 0.67
CA THR A 138 -0.68 -7.91 -0.36
C THR A 138 -1.78 -7.56 -1.36
N MET A 139 -2.92 -7.05 -0.89
CA MET A 139 -3.99 -6.56 -1.76
C MET A 139 -3.47 -5.46 -2.70
N LEU A 140 -2.85 -4.42 -2.15
CA LEU A 140 -2.34 -3.29 -2.93
C LEU A 140 -1.19 -3.68 -3.86
N ALA A 141 -0.25 -4.51 -3.39
CA ALA A 141 0.84 -5.02 -4.21
C ALA A 141 0.31 -5.88 -5.36
N SER A 142 -0.72 -6.70 -5.11
CA SER A 142 -1.37 -7.47 -6.17
C SER A 142 -2.09 -6.58 -7.16
N VAL A 143 -2.78 -5.53 -6.73
CA VAL A 143 -3.37 -4.53 -7.64
C VAL A 143 -2.28 -3.90 -8.51
N LEU A 144 -1.21 -3.39 -7.90
CA LEU A 144 -0.07 -2.77 -8.59
C LEU A 144 0.66 -3.72 -9.55
N TYR A 145 0.66 -5.03 -9.26
CA TYR A 145 1.25 -6.04 -10.13
C TYR A 145 0.37 -6.32 -11.36
N HIS A 146 -0.95 -6.35 -11.18
CA HIS A 146 -1.92 -6.68 -12.24
C HIS A 146 -2.43 -5.46 -13.02
N ASP A 147 -2.22 -4.23 -12.54
CA ASP A 147 -2.51 -2.95 -13.23
C ASP A 147 -1.42 -2.56 -14.24
N ARG A 148 -0.47 -3.47 -14.53
CA ARG A 148 0.59 -3.33 -15.55
C ARG A 148 0.16 -3.89 -16.89
#